data_AF-A0A1F8S433-F1
#
_entry.id   AF-A0A1F8S433-F1
#
_cell.length_a   1.000
_cell.length_b   1.000
_cell.length_c   1.000
_cell.angle_alpha   90.00
_cell.angle_beta   90.00
_cell.angle_gamma   90.00
#
_symmetry.space_group_name_H-M   'P 1'
#
loop_
_entity.id
_entity.type
_entity.pdbx_description
1 polymer ?
#
loop_
_entity_poly.entity_id
_entity_poly.type
_entity_poly.pdbx_seq_one_letter_code
_entity_poly.pdbx_strand_id
1 'polypeptide(L)'
;MVRPSPHWTDRDVPGGTAADDRQRPMASLDRDHDSSTRATYRALLVRGFTPGEAANLTAYLAGIEVGAGRPWRLADIDRLLFLRELCRTGRLGADDGLAQAPVTAGLASA
;
A
#
# COMPACT_ATOMS: atom_id res chain seq x y z
N MET A 1 -32.92 28.61 48.36
CA MET A 1 -32.20 29.63 47.58
C MET A 1 -31.97 29.06 46.19
N VAL A 2 -32.66 29.61 45.19
CA VAL A 2 -32.61 29.20 43.77
C VAL A 2 -31.55 30.04 43.05
N ARG A 3 -30.92 29.44 42.01
CA ARG A 3 -30.27 30.00 40.78
C ARG A 3 -28.92 29.29 40.45
N PRO A 4 -28.46 29.24 39.19
CA PRO A 4 -28.99 28.39 38.10
C PRO A 4 -27.88 27.60 37.34
N SER A 5 -28.31 26.67 36.49
CA SER A 5 -27.48 25.84 35.59
C SER A 5 -26.68 26.65 34.54
N PRO A 6 -25.46 26.21 34.16
CA PRO A 6 -24.87 26.56 32.87
C PRO A 6 -25.48 25.69 31.77
N HIS A 7 -26.21 26.36 30.88
CA HIS A 7 -26.74 25.85 29.62
C HIS A 7 -25.61 25.94 28.58
N TRP A 8 -24.88 24.86 28.36
CA TRP A 8 -24.10 24.70 27.13
C TRP A 8 -24.61 23.44 26.45
N THR A 9 -25.87 23.49 26.04
CA THR A 9 -26.38 22.53 25.08
C THR A 9 -25.69 22.74 23.74
N ASP A 10 -25.48 21.60 23.08
CA ASP A 10 -25.52 21.45 21.65
C ASP A 10 -24.29 21.92 20.85
N ARG A 11 -23.39 20.96 20.68
CA ARG A 11 -23.00 20.63 19.31
C ARG A 11 -23.06 19.13 19.17
N ASP A 12 -24.23 18.65 18.75
CA ASP A 12 -24.29 17.44 17.95
C ASP A 12 -23.23 17.55 16.84
N VAL A 13 -22.20 16.72 16.91
CA VAL A 13 -21.36 16.40 15.76
C VAL A 13 -21.96 15.13 15.18
N PRO A 14 -22.83 15.22 14.16
CA PRO A 14 -23.34 14.04 13.51
C PRO A 14 -22.24 13.41 12.66
N GLY A 15 -22.10 12.09 12.77
CA GLY A 15 -21.52 11.28 11.70
C GLY A 15 -20.01 11.27 11.63
N GLY A 16 -19.36 10.73 12.66
CA GLY A 16 -18.07 10.04 12.48
C GLY A 16 -18.29 8.83 11.58
N THR A 17 -18.14 9.07 10.29
CA THR A 17 -18.09 8.16 9.15
C THR A 17 -17.79 6.71 9.54
N ALA A 18 -18.80 5.85 9.53
CA ALA A 18 -18.66 4.39 9.53
C ALA A 18 -17.87 3.85 8.30
N ALA A 19 -17.42 4.75 7.41
CA ALA A 19 -16.51 4.46 6.32
C ALA A 19 -15.02 4.49 6.73
N ASP A 20 -14.62 5.18 7.82
CA ASP A 20 -13.19 5.34 8.20
C ASP A 20 -12.59 4.07 8.83
N ASP A 21 -13.41 3.18 9.38
CA ASP A 21 -12.95 1.98 10.09
C ASP A 21 -12.40 0.89 9.15
N ARG A 22 -12.92 0.81 7.91
CA ARG A 22 -12.44 -0.17 6.90
C ARG A 22 -11.12 0.23 6.25
N GLN A 23 -10.70 1.48 6.36
CA GLN A 23 -9.50 2.00 5.68
C GLN A 23 -8.24 1.97 6.55
N ARG A 24 -8.38 1.92 7.89
CA ARG A 24 -7.25 1.94 8.84
C ARG A 24 -6.38 0.66 8.97
N PRO A 25 -6.81 -0.57 8.64
CA PRO A 25 -5.93 -1.73 8.78
C PRO A 25 -4.90 -1.89 7.64
N MET A 26 -5.22 -1.48 6.40
CA MET A 26 -4.35 -1.74 5.23
C MET A 26 -3.12 -0.84 5.15
N ALA A 27 -3.28 0.48 5.31
CA ALA A 27 -2.14 1.40 5.21
C ALA A 27 -1.07 1.12 6.27
N SER A 28 -1.45 0.48 7.38
CA SER A 28 -0.55 0.02 8.43
C SER A 28 0.16 -1.27 8.00
N LEU A 29 -0.59 -2.29 7.56
CA LEU A 29 -0.01 -3.58 7.12
C LEU A 29 0.93 -3.45 5.91
N ASP A 30 0.57 -2.61 4.93
CA ASP A 30 1.44 -2.30 3.78
C ASP A 30 2.73 -1.63 4.23
N ARG A 31 2.60 -0.66 5.13
CA ARG A 31 3.75 0.06 5.69
C ARG A 31 4.62 -0.88 6.53
N ASP A 32 4.03 -1.84 7.24
CA ASP A 32 4.74 -2.83 8.02
C ASP A 32 5.50 -3.82 7.13
N HIS A 33 4.89 -4.23 6.00
CA HIS A 33 5.52 -5.13 5.04
C HIS A 33 6.65 -4.46 4.25
N ASP A 34 6.44 -3.23 3.78
CA ASP A 34 7.48 -2.39 3.16
C ASP A 34 8.62 -2.13 4.15
N SER A 35 8.30 -1.80 5.40
CA SER A 35 9.30 -1.57 6.45
C SER A 35 10.13 -2.83 6.74
N SER A 36 9.49 -4.00 6.82
CA SER A 36 10.15 -5.28 7.05
C SER A 36 11.06 -5.70 5.89
N THR A 37 10.57 -5.54 4.65
CA THR A 37 11.31 -5.86 3.42
C THR A 37 12.53 -4.96 3.28
N ARG A 38 12.38 -3.66 3.53
CA ARG A 38 13.47 -2.68 3.51
C ARG A 38 14.47 -2.90 4.65
N ALA A 39 14.01 -3.30 5.84
CA ALA A 39 14.89 -3.63 6.96
C ALA A 39 15.76 -4.85 6.63
N THR A 40 15.16 -5.89 6.05
CA THR A 40 15.86 -7.11 5.60
C THR A 40 16.90 -6.78 4.52
N TYR A 41 16.50 -6.03 3.49
CA TYR A 41 17.39 -5.60 2.43
C TYR A 41 18.59 -4.78 2.96
N ARG A 42 18.35 -3.83 3.88
CA ARG A 42 19.42 -3.05 4.51
C ARG A 42 20.36 -3.91 5.34
N ALA A 43 19.84 -4.87 6.10
CA ALA A 43 20.66 -5.78 6.88
C ALA A 43 21.60 -6.60 5.97
N LEU A 44 21.11 -7.04 4.80
CA LEU A 44 21.92 -7.76 3.81
C LEU A 44 23.00 -6.86 3.18
N LEU A 45 22.69 -5.60 2.87
CA LEU A 45 23.70 -4.65 2.39
C LEU A 45 24.80 -4.41 3.43
N VAL A 46 24.43 -4.23 4.71
CA VAL A 46 25.40 -4.06 5.81
C VAL A 46 26.26 -5.31 5.99
N ARG A 47 25.71 -6.48 5.69
CA ARG A 47 26.45 -7.76 5.71
C ARG A 47 27.41 -7.93 4.52
N GLY A 48 27.37 -7.03 3.53
CA GLY A 48 28.26 -7.02 2.38
C GLY A 48 27.70 -7.67 1.11
N PHE A 49 26.40 -7.98 1.06
CA PHE A 49 25.77 -8.46 -0.17
C PHE A 49 25.69 -7.35 -1.21
N THR A 50 25.79 -7.71 -2.49
CA THR A 50 25.51 -6.74 -3.56
C THR A 50 24.02 -6.37 -3.56
N PRO A 51 23.64 -5.18 -4.09
CA PRO A 51 22.24 -4.79 -4.22
C PRO A 51 21.36 -5.83 -4.92
N GLY A 52 21.89 -6.50 -5.95
CA GLY A 52 21.16 -7.53 -6.68
C GLY A 52 20.95 -8.80 -5.86
N GLU A 53 21.97 -9.27 -5.15
CA GLU A 53 21.86 -10.44 -4.28
C GLU A 53 20.96 -10.16 -3.07
N ALA A 54 21.10 -8.99 -2.45
CA ALA A 54 20.26 -8.57 -1.34
C ALA A 54 18.79 -8.51 -1.75
N ALA A 55 18.48 -7.97 -2.93
CA ALA A 55 17.12 -7.94 -3.45
C ALA A 55 16.61 -9.34 -3.79
N ASN A 56 17.40 -10.18 -4.46
CA ASN A 56 17.02 -11.57 -4.76
C ASN A 56 16.74 -12.37 -3.50
N LEU A 57 17.58 -12.27 -2.46
CA LEU A 57 17.37 -12.98 -1.21
C LEU A 57 16.14 -12.44 -0.47
N THR A 58 15.91 -11.13 -0.51
CA THR A 58 14.69 -10.53 0.04
C THR A 58 13.43 -11.03 -0.69
N ALA A 59 13.47 -11.12 -2.02
CA ALA A 59 12.39 -11.68 -2.84
C ALA A 59 12.12 -13.15 -2.50
N TYR A 60 13.17 -13.96 -2.40
CA TYR A 60 13.08 -15.37 -2.03
C TYR A 60 12.43 -15.56 -0.65
N LEU A 61 12.84 -14.76 0.35
CA LEU A 61 12.24 -14.79 1.69
C LEU A 61 10.77 -14.36 1.71
N ALA A 62 10.37 -13.49 0.78
CA ALA A 62 8.97 -13.09 0.59
C ALA A 62 8.13 -14.12 -0.20
N GLY A 63 8.75 -15.21 -0.67
CA GLY A 63 8.12 -16.26 -1.46
C GLY A 63 7.95 -15.90 -2.94
N ILE A 64 8.75 -14.95 -3.44
CA ILE A 64 8.81 -14.59 -4.86
C ILE A 64 9.91 -15.43 -5.51
N GLU A 65 9.60 -16.08 -6.63
CA GLU A 65 10.57 -16.89 -7.36
C GLU A 65 11.71 -16.01 -7.92
N VAL A 66 12.95 -16.49 -7.74
CA VAL A 66 14.15 -15.84 -8.27
C VAL A 66 14.59 -16.60 -9.50
N GLY A 67 14.34 -16.03 -10.69
CA GLY A 67 14.78 -16.62 -11.95
C GLY A 67 16.27 -16.39 -12.22
N ALA A 68 16.83 -17.17 -13.15
CA ALA A 68 18.23 -17.04 -13.62
C ALA A 68 18.51 -15.75 -14.44
N GLY A 69 17.53 -14.88 -14.55
CA GLY A 69 17.61 -13.64 -15.33
C GLY A 69 18.13 -12.46 -14.52
N ARG A 70 17.55 -11.29 -14.79
CA ARG A 70 17.91 -10.04 -14.12
C ARG A 70 17.57 -10.11 -12.61
N PRO A 71 18.46 -9.64 -11.72
CA PRO A 71 18.16 -9.57 -10.30
C PRO A 71 16.95 -8.67 -10.05
N TRP A 72 16.20 -9.03 -9.02
CA TRP A 72 15.10 -8.24 -8.50
C TRP A 72 15.58 -6.88 -8.05
N ARG A 73 14.70 -5.89 -8.11
CA ARG A 73 14.89 -4.61 -7.42
C ARG A 73 13.93 -4.54 -6.27
N LEU A 74 14.34 -3.88 -5.20
CA LEU A 74 13.51 -3.68 -4.01
C LEU A 74 12.14 -3.08 -4.36
N ALA A 75 12.12 -2.06 -5.22
CA ALA A 75 10.87 -1.44 -5.66
C ALA A 75 9.92 -2.40 -6.42
N ASP A 76 10.46 -3.39 -7.12
CA ASP A 76 9.65 -4.39 -7.84
C ASP A 76 9.06 -5.42 -6.85
N ILE A 77 9.83 -5.77 -5.81
CA ILE A 77 9.40 -6.63 -4.71
C ILE A 77 8.26 -5.96 -3.93
N ASP A 78 8.44 -4.69 -3.50
CA ASP A 78 7.43 -3.95 -2.73
C ASP A 78 6.10 -3.87 -3.50
N ARG A 79 6.16 -3.61 -4.82
CA ARG A 79 4.96 -3.58 -5.69
C ARG A 79 4.25 -4.92 -5.76
N LEU A 80 4.98 -6.03 -5.87
CA LEU A 80 4.37 -7.36 -5.93
C LEU A 80 3.70 -7.73 -4.62
N LEU A 81 4.28 -7.34 -3.50
CA LEU A 81 3.73 -7.62 -2.18
C LEU A 81 2.47 -6.78 -1.94
N PHE A 82 2.47 -5.53 -2.39
CA PHE A 82 1.26 -4.70 -2.43
C PHE A 82 0.16 -5.31 -3.30
N LEU A 83 0.48 -5.73 -4.53
CA LEU A 83 -0.48 -6.37 -5.43
C LEU A 83 -1.04 -7.67 -4.85
N ARG A 84 -0.19 -8.49 -4.23
CA ARG A 84 -0.60 -9.72 -3.54
C ARG A 84 -1.59 -9.42 -2.42
N GLU A 85 -1.38 -8.34 -1.68
CA GLU A 85 -2.28 -7.93 -0.61
C GLU A 85 -3.62 -7.41 -1.14
N LEU A 86 -3.60 -6.65 -2.24
CA LEU A 86 -4.81 -6.23 -2.93
C LEU A 86 -5.64 -7.42 -3.44
N CYS A 87 -4.98 -8.45 -4.00
CA CYS A 87 -5.63 -9.71 -4.39
C CYS A 87 -6.26 -10.40 -3.18
N ARG A 88 -5.49 -10.55 -2.09
CA ARG A 88 -5.89 -11.26 -0.88
C ARG A 88 -7.11 -10.64 -0.21
N THR A 89 -7.18 -9.31 -0.20
CA THR A 89 -8.27 -8.56 0.44
C THR A 89 -9.52 -8.43 -0.44
N GLY A 90 -9.52 -9.00 -1.64
CA GLY A 90 -10.66 -8.95 -2.57
C GLY A 90 -10.96 -7.54 -3.07
N ARG A 91 -9.96 -6.65 -3.02
CA ARG A 91 -10.06 -5.26 -3.46
C ARG A 91 -9.63 -5.04 -4.91
N LEU A 92 -9.17 -6.10 -5.59
CA LEU A 92 -9.02 -6.13 -7.04
C LEU A 92 -10.33 -6.61 -7.69
N GLY A 93 -11.09 -5.67 -8.25
CA GLY A 93 -12.22 -5.93 -9.12
C GLY A 93 -11.79 -6.19 -10.56
N ALA A 94 -12.70 -6.71 -11.39
CA ALA A 94 -12.46 -7.00 -12.80
C ALA A 94 -12.05 -5.77 -13.63
N ASP A 95 -12.34 -4.57 -13.13
CA ASP A 95 -12.07 -3.29 -13.79
C ASP A 95 -10.76 -2.62 -13.33
N ASP A 96 -10.07 -3.18 -12.33
CA ASP A 96 -8.82 -2.61 -11.83
C ASP A 96 -7.70 -2.76 -12.88
N GLY A 97 -7.29 -1.63 -13.45
CA GLY A 97 -6.32 -1.54 -14.55
C GLY A 97 -6.92 -1.12 -15.89
N LEU A 98 -8.25 -1.01 -16.01
CA LEU A 98 -8.93 -0.51 -17.21
C LEU A 98 -9.12 1.02 -17.22
N ALA A 99 -8.89 1.70 -16.10
CA ALA A 99 -9.03 3.14 -16.00
C ALA A 99 -7.71 3.88 -16.29
N GLN A 100 -7.79 4.79 -17.27
CA GLN A 100 -6.83 5.84 -17.66
C GLN A 100 -5.85 5.48 -18.81
N ALA A 101 -6.39 5.07 -19.96
CA ALA A 101 -5.87 5.65 -21.20
C ALA A 101 -6.47 7.07 -21.32
N PRO A 102 -5.67 8.15 -21.37
CA PRO A 102 -6.21 9.45 -21.72
C PRO A 102 -6.74 9.32 -23.14
N VAL A 103 -8.07 9.38 -23.29
CA VAL A 103 -8.70 9.56 -24.59
C VAL A 103 -8.39 10.98 -25.05
N THR A 104 -7.17 11.21 -25.53
CA THR A 104 -6.93 12.25 -26.53
C THR A 104 -7.56 11.76 -27.84
N ALA A 105 -8.90 11.73 -27.87
CA ALA A 105 -9.65 11.83 -29.10
C ALA A 105 -9.47 13.27 -29.59
N GLY A 106 -8.29 13.53 -30.16
CA GLY A 106 -8.01 14.70 -30.94
C GLY A 106 -9.00 14.73 -32.09
N LEU A 107 -9.88 15.72 -32.04
CA LEU A 107 -10.76 16.20 -33.08
C LEU A 107 -10.14 16.00 -34.48
N ALA A 108 -10.73 15.11 -35.26
CA ALA A 108 -10.57 15.11 -36.70
C ALA A 108 -11.24 16.38 -37.24
N SER A 109 -10.43 17.31 -37.73
CA SER A 109 -10.85 18.33 -38.71
C SER A 109 -9.93 18.22 -39.92
N ALA A 110 -10.51 17.81 -41.04
CA ALA A 110 -10.06 18.11 -42.39
C ALA A 110 -11.28 17.98 -43.32
#